data_AF-G0PJD1-F1
#
_entry.id   AF-G0PJD1-F1
#
_cell.length_a   1.000
_cell.length_b   1.000
_cell.length_c   1.000
_cell.angle_alpha   90.00
_cell.angle_beta   90.00
_cell.angle_gamma   90.00
#
_symmetry.space_group_name_H-M   'P 1'
#
loop_
_entity.id
_entity.type
_entity.pdbx_description
1 polymer ?
#
loop_
_entity_poly.entity_id
_entity_poly.type
_entity_poly.pdbx_seq_one_letter_code
_entity_poly.pdbx_strand_id
1 'polypeptide(L)'
;MFDGKEKVNRDPPPMPSTDGVEYPRAASWAAGNCANVLNDDKGKQLFRCFLFQSLAEENLAFLEAMDKLKKMKISDEKVAYAREILETYQQSINLSSSSMKSLRNAVANETLDMEEFAPAIKEVKRLLENDQFPRFRRSELYLEYLEELLPRSYAEKWAQSFESLLGNHVGRHHFRIFLRSIHAEENLRFWEAVVEFRSSRHKTAAMNNLGKVILTTYLAEGTANEVFLPFGVRQVIERRIHDNQIDITLFDEAIKHVEQVLRNDPYVRFLQSHQYIDLLSKLKS
;
A
#
# COMPACT_ATOMS: atom_id res chain seq x y z
N MET A 1 5.98 -22.10 5.67
CA MET A 1 5.89 -21.54 7.03
C MET A 1 7.18 -20.75 7.23
N PHE A 2 7.16 -19.55 7.81
CA PHE A 2 8.39 -18.76 7.98
C PHE A 2 9.41 -19.57 8.80
N ASP A 3 10.63 -19.73 8.28
CA ASP A 3 11.74 -20.34 9.01
C ASP A 3 12.86 -19.30 9.20
N GLY A 4 12.98 -18.79 10.44
CA GLY A 4 14.02 -17.82 10.80
C GLY A 4 15.45 -18.38 10.75
N LYS A 5 15.64 -19.69 10.53
CA LYS A 5 16.95 -20.35 10.40
C LYS A 5 17.37 -20.55 8.94
N GLU A 6 16.46 -20.48 7.98
CA GLU A 6 16.76 -20.58 6.54
C GLU A 6 17.30 -19.26 5.99
N LYS A 7 18.62 -19.09 6.07
CA LYS A 7 19.28 -17.84 5.65
C LYS A 7 19.39 -17.67 4.13
N VAL A 8 19.28 -18.72 3.32
CA VAL A 8 19.58 -18.67 1.86
C VAL A 8 18.61 -19.46 0.98
N ASN A 9 17.94 -20.50 1.50
CA ASN A 9 17.10 -21.40 0.70
C ASN A 9 15.62 -21.23 1.05
N ARG A 10 15.09 -20.02 0.82
CA ARG A 10 13.69 -19.67 1.10
C ARG A 10 12.80 -20.11 -0.06
N ASP A 11 11.83 -20.98 0.20
CA ASP A 11 10.85 -21.39 -0.82
C ASP A 11 9.75 -20.33 -0.97
N PRO A 12 9.47 -19.84 -2.19
CA PRO A 12 8.41 -18.87 -2.41
C PRO A 12 7.04 -19.49 -2.10
N PRO A 13 6.16 -18.78 -1.37
CA PRO A 13 4.80 -19.24 -1.16
C PRO A 13 4.06 -19.32 -2.51
N PRO A 14 3.16 -20.29 -2.70
CA PRO A 14 2.47 -20.46 -3.97
C PRO A 14 1.56 -19.26 -4.26
N MET A 15 1.51 -18.84 -5.52
CA MET A 15 0.54 -17.84 -5.96
C MET A 15 -0.90 -18.35 -5.76
N PRO A 16 -1.84 -17.51 -5.31
CA PRO A 16 -3.24 -17.91 -5.26
C PRO A 16 -3.78 -18.12 -6.67
N SER A 17 -4.59 -19.16 -6.86
CA SER A 17 -5.32 -19.36 -8.13
C SER A 17 -6.33 -18.23 -8.36
N THR A 18 -6.53 -17.84 -9.61
CA THR A 18 -7.55 -16.88 -10.06
C THR A 18 -8.97 -17.47 -10.11
N ASP A 19 -9.13 -18.79 -9.96
CA ASP A 19 -10.43 -19.48 -10.06
C ASP A 19 -11.46 -18.95 -9.06
N GLY A 20 -12.62 -18.50 -9.52
CA GLY A 20 -13.68 -17.98 -8.65
C GLY A 20 -13.32 -16.67 -7.93
N VAL A 21 -12.33 -15.91 -8.43
CA VAL A 21 -12.05 -14.54 -7.97
C VAL A 21 -12.54 -13.57 -9.01
N GLU A 22 -13.59 -12.82 -8.68
CA GLU A 22 -14.02 -11.72 -9.53
C GLU A 22 -13.09 -10.50 -9.37
N TYR A 23 -12.88 -9.75 -10.45
CA TYR A 23 -12.06 -8.54 -10.43
C TYR A 23 -12.42 -7.56 -9.30
N PRO A 24 -13.70 -7.22 -9.03
CA PRO A 24 -14.05 -6.31 -7.94
C PRO A 24 -13.62 -6.81 -6.56
N ARG A 25 -13.71 -8.12 -6.32
CA ARG A 25 -13.24 -8.74 -5.08
C ARG A 25 -11.74 -8.51 -4.91
N ALA A 26 -10.94 -8.82 -5.93
CA ALA A 26 -9.49 -8.64 -5.87
C ALA A 26 -9.07 -7.15 -5.80
N ALA A 27 -9.78 -6.26 -6.52
CA ALA A 27 -9.53 -4.83 -6.47
C ALA A 27 -9.80 -4.23 -5.07
N SER A 28 -10.76 -4.80 -4.32
CA SER A 28 -11.09 -4.35 -2.96
C SER A 28 -9.96 -4.58 -1.94
N TRP A 29 -9.03 -5.51 -2.20
CA TRP A 29 -7.92 -5.82 -1.30
C TRP A 29 -6.99 -4.63 -1.05
N ALA A 30 -6.84 -3.74 -2.04
CA ALA A 30 -6.04 -2.52 -1.92
C ALA A 30 -6.82 -1.30 -1.39
N ALA A 31 -8.13 -1.44 -1.14
CA ALA A 31 -8.96 -0.35 -0.69
C ALA A 31 -8.82 -0.13 0.82
N GLY A 32 -8.73 1.13 1.25
CA GLY A 32 -8.68 1.48 2.67
C GLY A 32 -7.39 1.02 3.35
N ASN A 33 -7.53 0.03 4.24
CA ASN A 33 -6.47 -0.47 5.12
C ASN A 33 -6.16 -1.95 4.83
N CYS A 34 -5.12 -2.50 5.46
CA CYS A 34 -4.69 -3.87 5.21
C CYS A 34 -5.71 -4.94 5.63
N ALA A 35 -6.78 -4.61 6.37
CA ALA A 35 -7.78 -5.60 6.78
C ALA A 35 -8.49 -6.25 5.58
N ASN A 36 -8.73 -5.51 4.49
CA ASN A 36 -9.41 -6.06 3.32
C ASN A 36 -8.60 -7.18 2.66
N VAL A 37 -7.28 -7.01 2.55
CA VAL A 37 -6.41 -8.06 2.03
C VAL A 37 -6.20 -9.20 3.03
N LEU A 38 -6.09 -8.89 4.33
CA LEU A 38 -5.81 -9.90 5.37
C LEU A 38 -7.01 -10.79 5.71
N ASN A 39 -8.24 -10.30 5.53
CA ASN A 39 -9.46 -11.06 5.82
C ASN A 39 -9.95 -11.91 4.63
N ASP A 40 -9.37 -11.73 3.45
CA ASP A 40 -9.63 -12.57 2.29
C ASP A 40 -8.53 -13.64 2.17
N ASP A 41 -8.88 -14.92 2.07
CA ASP A 41 -7.88 -15.99 2.02
C ASP A 41 -6.92 -15.88 0.82
N LYS A 42 -7.45 -15.51 -0.36
CA LYS A 42 -6.63 -15.34 -1.57
C LYS A 42 -5.88 -14.02 -1.54
N GLY A 43 -6.51 -12.96 -1.04
CA GLY A 43 -5.84 -11.68 -0.80
C GLY A 43 -4.65 -11.83 0.14
N LYS A 44 -4.83 -12.49 1.27
CA LYS A 44 -3.79 -12.75 2.27
C LYS A 44 -2.67 -13.62 1.70
N GLN A 45 -3.00 -14.62 0.89
CA GLN A 45 -2.00 -15.44 0.20
C GLN A 45 -1.17 -14.61 -0.79
N LEU A 46 -1.80 -13.75 -1.59
CA LEU A 46 -1.10 -12.84 -2.50
C LEU A 46 -0.20 -11.86 -1.73
N PHE A 47 -0.69 -11.32 -0.62
CA PHE A 47 0.10 -10.44 0.25
C PHE A 47 1.29 -11.17 0.88
N ARG A 48 1.14 -12.47 1.22
CA ARG A 48 2.27 -13.31 1.67
C ARG A 48 3.33 -13.48 0.58
N CYS A 49 2.93 -13.67 -0.69
CA CYS A 49 3.86 -13.67 -1.83
C CYS A 49 4.60 -12.33 -1.96
N PHE A 50 3.91 -11.20 -1.80
CA PHE A 50 4.53 -9.87 -1.79
C PHE A 50 5.52 -9.69 -0.62
N LEU A 51 5.13 -10.08 0.59
CA LEU A 51 5.98 -9.98 1.77
C LEU A 51 7.24 -10.83 1.63
N PHE A 52 7.12 -12.02 1.03
CA PHE A 52 8.26 -12.86 0.70
C PHE A 52 9.25 -12.18 -0.26
N GLN A 53 8.74 -11.59 -1.35
CA GLN A 53 9.56 -10.84 -2.32
C GLN A 53 10.21 -9.60 -1.70
N SER A 54 9.59 -9.02 -0.68
CA SER A 54 10.09 -7.83 0.02
C SER A 54 10.87 -8.12 1.31
N LEU A 55 11.14 -9.41 1.60
CA LEU A 55 11.87 -9.87 2.80
C LEU A 55 11.22 -9.39 4.10
N ALA A 56 9.90 -9.52 4.20
CA ALA A 56 9.09 -8.99 5.30
C ALA A 56 8.00 -9.96 5.79
N GLU A 57 8.05 -11.24 5.40
CA GLU A 57 7.02 -12.25 5.73
C GLU A 57 6.93 -12.56 7.23
N GLU A 58 8.00 -12.33 8.00
CA GLU A 58 8.04 -12.51 9.45
C GLU A 58 6.97 -11.67 10.14
N ASN A 59 6.63 -10.51 9.58
CA ASN A 59 5.63 -9.61 10.17
C ASN A 59 4.23 -10.22 10.14
N LEU A 60 3.82 -10.80 9.00
CA LEU A 60 2.52 -11.48 8.90
C LEU A 60 2.54 -12.79 9.70
N ALA A 61 3.62 -13.57 9.60
CA ALA A 61 3.75 -14.84 10.30
C ALA A 61 3.71 -14.65 11.84
N PHE A 62 4.34 -13.61 12.37
CA PHE A 62 4.25 -13.24 13.78
C PHE A 62 2.81 -12.93 14.20
N LEU A 63 2.06 -12.15 13.41
CA LEU A 63 0.68 -11.82 13.73
C LEU A 63 -0.25 -13.05 13.68
N GLU A 64 -0.05 -13.94 12.71
CA GLU A 64 -0.78 -15.22 12.64
C GLU A 64 -0.44 -16.12 13.85
N ALA A 65 0.82 -16.14 14.27
CA ALA A 65 1.24 -16.87 15.47
C ALA A 65 0.61 -16.31 16.74
N MET A 66 0.53 -14.98 16.87
CA MET A 66 -0.14 -14.30 17.99
C MET A 66 -1.65 -14.55 18.02
N ASP A 67 -2.32 -14.56 16.86
CA ASP A 67 -3.75 -14.90 16.78
C ASP A 67 -4.01 -16.36 17.19
N LYS A 68 -3.14 -17.29 16.75
CA LYS A 68 -3.18 -18.69 17.22
C LYS A 68 -2.97 -18.78 18.72
N LEU A 69 -1.95 -18.11 19.28
CA LEU A 69 -1.68 -18.07 20.71
C LEU A 69 -2.91 -17.57 21.50
N LYS A 70 -3.56 -16.51 21.02
CA LYS A 70 -4.76 -15.95 21.65
C LYS A 70 -5.91 -16.97 21.71
N LYS A 71 -6.07 -17.79 20.66
CA LYS A 71 -7.12 -18.81 20.55
C LYS A 71 -6.83 -20.10 21.33
N MET A 72 -5.58 -20.34 21.73
CA MET A 72 -5.22 -21.50 22.55
C MET A 72 -5.81 -21.39 23.96
N LYS A 73 -6.28 -22.54 24.48
CA LYS A 73 -6.67 -22.68 25.89
C LYS A 73 -5.44 -22.51 26.78
N ILE A 74 -5.63 -22.04 28.00
CA ILE A 74 -4.53 -21.91 28.97
C ILE A 74 -4.04 -23.32 29.31
N SER A 75 -2.77 -23.57 29.00
CA SER A 75 -2.07 -24.85 29.21
C SER A 75 -0.56 -24.63 29.12
N ASP A 76 0.22 -25.62 29.54
CA ASP A 76 1.68 -25.63 29.36
C ASP A 76 2.06 -25.51 27.88
N GLU A 77 1.24 -26.05 26.96
CA GLU A 77 1.43 -25.92 25.52
C GLU A 77 1.34 -24.45 25.06
N LYS A 78 0.44 -23.66 25.66
CA LYS A 78 0.32 -22.22 25.35
C LYS A 78 1.57 -21.46 25.76
N VAL A 79 2.12 -21.78 26.94
CA VAL A 79 3.38 -21.20 27.44
C VAL A 79 4.55 -21.60 26.55
N ALA A 80 4.66 -22.89 26.19
CA ALA A 80 5.69 -23.38 25.28
C ALA A 80 5.61 -22.68 23.90
N TYR A 81 4.40 -22.53 23.35
CA TYR A 81 4.20 -21.85 22.08
C TYR A 81 4.54 -20.35 22.14
N ALA A 82 4.28 -19.67 23.27
CA ALA A 82 4.72 -18.29 23.46
C ALA A 82 6.25 -18.14 23.47
N ARG A 83 6.97 -19.11 24.07
CA ARG A 83 8.44 -19.18 24.02
C ARG A 83 8.96 -19.40 22.60
N GLU A 84 8.35 -20.34 21.88
CA GLU A 84 8.67 -20.61 20.48
C GLU A 84 8.51 -19.35 19.60
N ILE A 85 7.44 -18.58 19.82
CA ILE A 85 7.23 -17.30 19.12
C ILE A 85 8.38 -16.33 19.42
N LEU A 86 8.74 -16.13 20.69
CA LEU A 86 9.84 -15.23 21.02
C LEU A 86 11.15 -15.71 20.38
N GLU A 87 11.49 -17.00 20.48
CA GLU A 87 12.69 -17.58 19.89
C GLU A 87 12.76 -17.39 18.38
N THR A 88 11.63 -17.62 17.69
CA THR A 88 11.55 -17.57 16.23
C THR A 88 11.64 -16.14 15.68
N TYR A 89 10.98 -15.19 16.33
CA TYR A 89 10.75 -13.86 15.74
C TYR A 89 11.61 -12.75 16.33
N GLN A 90 12.14 -12.87 17.55
CA GLN A 90 12.79 -11.74 18.25
C GLN A 90 13.97 -11.09 17.51
N GLN A 91 14.60 -11.79 16.56
CA GLN A 91 15.72 -11.28 15.77
C GLN A 91 15.29 -10.67 14.43
N SER A 92 14.11 -11.03 13.92
CA SER A 92 13.64 -10.67 12.58
C SER A 92 12.57 -9.58 12.59
N ILE A 93 11.67 -9.58 13.59
CA ILE A 93 10.64 -8.54 13.67
C ILE A 93 11.24 -7.22 14.15
N ASN A 94 10.86 -6.13 13.48
CA ASN A 94 11.30 -4.79 13.85
C ASN A 94 10.38 -4.23 14.96
N LEU A 95 10.84 -4.29 16.21
CA LEU A 95 10.15 -3.76 17.38
C LEU A 95 11.00 -2.75 18.14
N SER A 96 10.34 -1.80 18.81
CA SER A 96 10.98 -0.91 19.78
C SER A 96 11.55 -1.69 20.98
N SER A 97 12.59 -1.15 21.60
CA SER A 97 13.21 -1.75 22.80
C SER A 97 12.19 -1.98 23.92
N SER A 98 11.21 -1.09 24.08
CA SER A 98 10.13 -1.22 25.05
C SER A 98 9.19 -2.39 24.72
N SER A 99 8.73 -2.50 23.47
CA SER A 99 7.83 -3.57 23.05
C SER A 99 8.52 -4.93 23.09
N MET A 100 9.80 -5.00 22.73
CA MET A 100 10.60 -6.21 22.85
C MET A 100 10.81 -6.63 24.32
N LYS A 101 10.99 -5.65 25.23
CA LYS A 101 11.09 -5.92 26.67
C LYS A 101 9.78 -6.48 27.23
N SER A 102 8.64 -5.88 26.89
CA SER A 102 7.32 -6.39 27.29
C SER A 102 7.09 -7.81 26.78
N LEU A 103 7.43 -8.09 25.52
CA LEU A 103 7.31 -9.44 24.95
C LEU A 103 8.16 -10.47 25.70
N ARG A 104 9.40 -10.13 26.07
CA ARG A 104 10.28 -11.02 26.86
C ARG A 104 9.75 -11.27 28.27
N ASN A 105 9.23 -10.23 28.93
CA ASN A 105 8.64 -10.34 30.26
C ASN A 105 7.41 -11.27 30.24
N ALA A 106 6.54 -11.11 29.23
CA ALA A 106 5.33 -11.91 29.08
C ALA A 106 5.63 -13.42 29.03
N VAL A 107 6.73 -13.77 28.36
CA VAL A 107 7.16 -15.15 28.16
C VAL A 107 7.94 -15.72 29.36
N ALA A 108 8.51 -14.85 30.20
CA ALA A 108 9.26 -15.22 31.40
C ALA A 108 8.34 -15.55 32.59
N ASN A 109 7.13 -15.00 32.62
CA ASN A 109 6.15 -15.23 33.68
C ASN A 109 5.57 -16.66 33.65
N GLU A 110 5.25 -17.21 34.82
CA GLU A 110 4.61 -18.54 34.94
C GLU A 110 3.18 -18.55 34.36
N THR A 111 2.52 -17.40 34.38
CA THR A 111 1.20 -17.18 33.78
C THR A 111 1.31 -16.19 32.63
N LEU A 112 0.74 -16.54 31.48
CA LEU A 112 0.71 -15.65 30.32
C LEU A 112 -0.38 -14.57 30.50
N ASP A 113 0.06 -13.31 30.53
CA ASP A 113 -0.83 -12.17 30.34
C ASP A 113 -0.81 -11.75 28.86
N MET A 114 -1.96 -11.87 28.19
CA MET A 114 -2.10 -11.52 26.78
C MET A 114 -1.97 -10.02 26.51
N GLU A 115 -2.21 -9.16 27.51
CA GLU A 115 -2.08 -7.71 27.38
C GLU A 115 -0.61 -7.29 27.22
N GLU A 116 0.34 -8.05 27.76
CA GLU A 116 1.77 -7.77 27.60
C GLU A 116 2.28 -7.96 26.16
N PHE A 117 1.56 -8.72 25.33
CA PHE A 117 1.86 -8.90 23.90
C PHE A 117 1.28 -7.76 23.03
N ALA A 118 0.35 -6.97 23.56
CA ALA A 118 -0.38 -5.96 22.78
C ALA A 118 0.54 -4.88 22.15
N PRO A 119 1.60 -4.38 22.82
CA PRO A 119 2.52 -3.41 22.22
C PRO A 119 3.22 -3.96 20.96
N ALA A 120 3.76 -5.17 21.03
CA ALA A 120 4.42 -5.82 19.91
C ALA A 120 3.46 -6.06 18.73
N ILE A 121 2.25 -6.58 19.01
CA ILE A 121 1.21 -6.78 18.00
C ILE A 121 0.85 -5.45 17.33
N LYS A 122 0.70 -4.37 18.10
CA LYS A 122 0.35 -3.05 17.59
C LYS A 122 1.43 -2.47 16.69
N GLU A 123 2.70 -2.61 17.05
CA GLU A 123 3.83 -2.14 16.24
C GLU A 123 3.92 -2.89 14.91
N VAL A 124 3.86 -4.23 14.92
CA VAL A 124 3.91 -5.03 13.68
C VAL A 124 2.70 -4.74 12.78
N LYS A 125 1.49 -4.61 13.35
CA LYS A 125 0.30 -4.18 12.58
C LYS A 125 0.49 -2.81 11.96
N ARG A 126 1.05 -1.87 12.69
CA ARG A 126 1.33 -0.52 12.20
C ARG A 126 2.38 -0.54 11.09
N LEU A 127 3.39 -1.39 11.20
CA LEU A 127 4.40 -1.59 10.16
C LEU A 127 3.73 -2.07 8.86
N LEU A 128 2.98 -3.18 8.92
CA LEU A 128 2.23 -3.70 7.77
C LEU A 128 1.32 -2.65 7.14
N GLU A 129 0.58 -1.90 7.95
CA GLU A 129 -0.38 -0.89 7.49
C GLU A 129 0.30 0.32 6.81
N ASN A 130 1.43 0.81 7.35
CA ASN A 130 2.02 2.08 6.91
C ASN A 130 3.23 1.92 5.99
N ASP A 131 3.83 0.73 5.90
CA ASP A 131 4.97 0.45 5.01
C ASP A 131 4.63 -0.60 3.95
N GLN A 132 4.44 -1.86 4.35
CA GLN A 132 4.32 -2.96 3.40
C GLN A 132 3.02 -2.90 2.58
N PHE A 133 1.89 -2.52 3.18
CA PHE A 133 0.61 -2.45 2.46
C PHE A 133 0.60 -1.35 1.38
N PRO A 134 1.05 -0.10 1.63
CA PRO A 134 1.22 0.90 0.58
C PRO A 134 2.11 0.46 -0.58
N ARG A 135 3.15 -0.33 -0.30
CA ARG A 135 4.02 -0.92 -1.34
C ARG A 135 3.32 -2.05 -2.09
N PHE A 136 2.58 -2.93 -1.41
CA PHE A 136 1.76 -3.97 -2.03
C PHE A 136 0.76 -3.41 -3.04
N ARG A 137 0.02 -2.36 -2.67
CA ARG A 137 -0.97 -1.69 -3.55
C ARG A 137 -0.39 -1.18 -4.87
N ARG A 138 0.93 -0.94 -4.91
CA ARG A 138 1.67 -0.42 -6.07
C ARG A 138 2.59 -1.47 -6.69
N SER A 139 2.64 -2.68 -6.13
CA SER A 139 3.54 -3.74 -6.57
C SER A 139 3.10 -4.33 -7.92
N GLU A 140 4.06 -4.70 -8.75
CA GLU A 140 3.80 -5.41 -10.01
C GLU A 140 3.03 -6.70 -9.73
N LEU A 141 3.40 -7.46 -8.69
CA LEU A 141 2.70 -8.67 -8.27
C LEU A 141 1.19 -8.49 -8.12
N TYR A 142 0.75 -7.43 -7.43
CA TYR A 142 -0.68 -7.17 -7.24
C TYR A 142 -1.35 -6.71 -8.54
N LEU A 143 -0.69 -5.87 -9.33
CA LEU A 143 -1.24 -5.30 -10.54
C LEU A 143 -1.35 -6.32 -11.68
N GLU A 144 -0.39 -7.24 -11.78
CA GLU A 144 -0.43 -8.39 -12.69
C GLU A 144 -1.56 -9.34 -12.33
N TYR A 145 -1.72 -9.65 -11.03
CA TYR A 145 -2.85 -10.47 -10.56
C TYR A 145 -4.20 -9.82 -10.88
N LEU A 146 -4.31 -8.50 -10.74
CA LEU A 146 -5.53 -7.78 -11.13
C LEU A 146 -5.74 -7.76 -12.65
N GLU A 147 -4.69 -7.61 -13.46
CA GLU A 147 -4.80 -7.64 -14.92
C GLU A 147 -5.28 -8.99 -15.42
N GLU A 148 -4.81 -10.10 -14.84
CA GLU A 148 -5.27 -11.46 -15.19
C GLU A 148 -6.78 -11.63 -14.99
N LEU A 149 -7.33 -10.97 -13.96
CA LEU A 149 -8.75 -10.99 -13.64
C LEU A 149 -9.57 -9.92 -14.39
N LEU A 150 -8.93 -8.96 -15.04
CA LEU A 150 -9.58 -7.76 -15.58
C LEU A 150 -10.52 -8.12 -16.74
N PRO A 151 -11.84 -7.91 -16.61
CA PRO A 151 -12.75 -8.08 -17.73
C PRO A 151 -12.52 -6.97 -18.74
N ARG A 152 -12.62 -7.27 -20.04
CA ARG A 152 -12.50 -6.25 -21.09
C ARG A 152 -13.44 -5.06 -20.88
N SER A 153 -14.67 -5.32 -20.43
CA SER A 153 -15.68 -4.29 -20.15
C SER A 153 -15.26 -3.27 -19.07
N TYR A 154 -14.34 -3.62 -18.17
CA TYR A 154 -13.77 -2.66 -17.20
C TYR A 154 -12.75 -1.75 -17.87
N ALA A 155 -11.94 -2.28 -18.78
CA ALA A 155 -10.96 -1.50 -19.53
C ALA A 155 -11.61 -0.57 -20.56
N GLU A 156 -12.72 -0.97 -21.18
CA GLU A 156 -13.48 -0.13 -22.11
C GLU A 156 -14.09 1.11 -21.42
N LYS A 157 -14.44 1.00 -20.13
CA LYS A 157 -14.91 2.17 -19.35
C LYS A 157 -13.85 3.25 -19.19
N TRP A 158 -12.57 2.92 -19.31
CA TRP A 158 -11.49 3.92 -19.22
C TRP A 158 -11.57 4.95 -20.32
N ALA A 159 -12.16 4.64 -21.48
CA ALA A 159 -12.38 5.59 -22.56
C ALA A 159 -13.59 6.52 -22.31
N GLN A 160 -14.49 6.17 -21.39
CA GLN A 160 -15.71 6.93 -21.10
C GLN A 160 -15.44 8.16 -20.22
N SER A 161 -14.42 8.09 -19.35
CA SER A 161 -14.04 9.20 -18.47
C SER A 161 -12.64 9.01 -17.88
N PHE A 162 -11.95 10.13 -17.68
CA PHE A 162 -10.66 10.17 -16.99
C PHE A 162 -10.74 9.59 -15.57
N GLU A 163 -11.86 9.82 -14.89
CA GLU A 163 -12.17 9.31 -13.56
C GLU A 163 -12.31 7.78 -13.56
N SER A 164 -12.86 7.17 -14.63
CA SER A 164 -12.92 5.71 -14.75
C SER A 164 -11.54 5.08 -14.93
N LEU A 165 -10.65 5.74 -15.68
CA LEU A 165 -9.25 5.33 -15.80
C LEU A 165 -8.51 5.46 -14.47
N LEU A 166 -8.57 6.64 -13.85
CA LEU A 166 -7.87 6.92 -12.60
C LEU A 166 -8.48 6.21 -11.39
N GLY A 167 -9.75 5.80 -11.43
CA GLY A 167 -10.36 4.99 -10.37
C GLY A 167 -9.91 3.53 -10.40
N ASN A 168 -9.45 3.03 -11.54
CA ASN A 168 -9.06 1.64 -11.75
C ASN A 168 -7.57 1.42 -11.47
N HIS A 169 -7.20 0.41 -10.67
CA HIS A 169 -5.80 0.11 -10.33
C HIS A 169 -4.95 -0.25 -11.55
N VAL A 170 -5.47 -1.13 -12.41
CA VAL A 170 -4.79 -1.56 -13.65
C VAL A 170 -4.76 -0.41 -14.66
N GLY A 171 -5.85 0.36 -14.75
CA GLY A 171 -5.93 1.58 -15.56
C GLY A 171 -4.84 2.60 -15.19
N ARG A 172 -4.71 2.95 -13.90
CA ARG A 172 -3.62 3.80 -13.40
C ARG A 172 -2.23 3.22 -13.70
N HIS A 173 -2.07 1.90 -13.63
CA HIS A 173 -0.80 1.24 -13.94
C HIS A 173 -0.38 1.43 -15.40
N HIS A 174 -1.26 1.12 -16.34
CA HIS A 174 -0.99 1.31 -17.77
C HIS A 174 -0.81 2.79 -18.13
N PHE A 175 -1.64 3.67 -17.55
CA PHE A 175 -1.48 5.11 -17.77
C PHE A 175 -0.14 5.64 -17.25
N ARG A 176 0.35 5.15 -16.10
CA ARG A 176 1.68 5.50 -15.58
C ARG A 176 2.80 5.10 -16.52
N ILE A 177 2.76 3.88 -17.07
CA ILE A 177 3.77 3.41 -18.04
C ILE A 177 3.76 4.31 -19.28
N PHE A 178 2.57 4.65 -19.79
CA PHE A 178 2.44 5.60 -20.89
C PHE A 178 3.04 6.97 -20.54
N LEU A 179 2.71 7.53 -19.36
CA LEU A 179 3.26 8.80 -18.91
C LEU A 179 4.79 8.79 -18.78
N ARG A 180 5.39 7.67 -18.34
CA ARG A 180 6.86 7.51 -18.32
C ARG A 180 7.45 7.62 -19.72
N SER A 181 6.81 7.02 -20.72
CA SER A 181 7.28 7.05 -22.11
C SER A 181 7.31 8.47 -22.71
N ILE A 182 6.49 9.39 -22.15
CA ILE A 182 6.42 10.79 -22.57
C ILE A 182 6.97 11.76 -21.52
N HIS A 183 7.69 11.26 -20.50
CA HIS A 183 8.29 12.06 -19.42
C HIS A 183 7.29 12.97 -18.68
N ALA A 184 6.10 12.45 -18.35
CA ALA A 184 5.04 13.18 -17.66
C ALA A 184 4.50 12.43 -16.41
N GLU A 185 5.24 11.43 -15.90
CA GLU A 185 4.81 10.59 -14.77
C GLU A 185 4.60 11.38 -13.48
N GLU A 186 5.38 12.44 -13.27
CA GLU A 186 5.34 13.31 -12.10
C GLU A 186 3.93 13.87 -11.83
N ASN A 187 3.16 14.17 -12.88
CA ASN A 187 1.77 14.63 -12.77
C ASN A 187 0.88 13.58 -12.09
N LEU A 188 0.99 12.31 -12.49
CA LEU A 188 0.22 11.23 -11.88
C LEU A 188 0.70 10.93 -10.46
N ARG A 189 2.03 10.97 -10.21
CA ARG A 189 2.59 10.79 -8.86
C ARG A 189 2.11 11.86 -7.90
N PHE A 190 2.08 13.13 -8.33
CA PHE A 190 1.53 14.23 -7.55
C PHE A 190 0.04 14.03 -7.27
N TRP A 191 -0.75 13.68 -8.30
CA TRP A 191 -2.18 13.39 -8.13
C TRP A 191 -2.42 12.30 -7.07
N GLU A 192 -1.68 11.18 -7.13
CA GLU A 192 -1.80 10.10 -6.16
C GLU A 192 -1.42 10.54 -4.74
N ALA A 193 -0.36 11.35 -4.62
CA ALA A 193 0.06 11.89 -3.33
C ALA A 193 -1.01 12.81 -2.71
N VAL A 194 -1.69 13.64 -3.53
CA VAL A 194 -2.80 14.48 -3.05
C VAL A 194 -4.02 13.65 -2.67
N VAL A 195 -4.35 12.57 -3.41
CA VAL A 195 -5.44 11.64 -3.02
C VAL A 195 -5.13 10.97 -1.67
N GLU A 196 -3.88 10.56 -1.45
CA GLU A 196 -3.43 10.00 -0.17
C GLU A 196 -3.49 11.03 0.96
N PHE A 197 -3.09 12.27 0.70
CA PHE A 197 -3.21 13.39 1.63
C PHE A 197 -4.67 13.66 2.04
N ARG A 198 -5.59 13.67 1.08
CA ARG A 198 -7.03 13.86 1.36
C ARG A 198 -7.65 12.70 2.14
N SER A 199 -7.11 11.49 1.97
CA SER A 199 -7.56 10.29 2.70
C SER A 199 -7.00 10.20 4.12
N SER A 200 -6.01 11.04 4.46
CA SER A 200 -5.41 11.08 5.78
C SER A 200 -6.36 11.67 6.83
N ARG A 201 -6.21 11.25 8.08
CA ARG A 201 -6.98 11.81 9.19
C ARG A 201 -6.69 13.31 9.33
N HIS A 202 -7.76 14.11 9.28
CA HIS A 202 -7.71 15.57 9.32
C HIS A 202 -6.98 16.10 10.57
N LYS A 203 -6.14 17.13 10.40
CA LYS A 203 -5.39 17.83 11.46
C LYS A 203 -4.46 16.93 12.30
N THR A 204 -3.90 15.88 11.70
CA THR A 204 -2.91 15.02 12.36
C THR A 204 -1.47 15.41 12.01
N ALA A 205 -0.51 15.04 12.88
CA ALA A 205 0.92 15.19 12.58
C ALA A 205 1.33 14.47 11.28
N ALA A 206 0.71 13.32 10.99
CA ALA A 206 0.93 12.58 9.74
C ALA A 206 0.52 13.40 8.51
N MET A 207 -0.68 14.02 8.54
CA MET A 207 -1.14 14.89 7.46
C MET A 207 -0.24 16.12 7.27
N ASN A 208 0.18 16.76 8.36
CA ASN A 208 1.13 17.90 8.31
C ASN A 208 2.45 17.50 7.65
N ASN A 209 3.01 16.35 8.03
CA ASN A 209 4.25 15.84 7.44
C ASN A 209 4.06 15.50 5.97
N LEU A 210 2.96 14.85 5.60
CA LEU A 210 2.65 14.51 4.21
C LEU A 210 2.48 15.77 3.34
N GLY A 211 1.80 16.80 3.84
CA GLY A 211 1.68 18.08 3.12
C GLY A 211 3.04 18.73 2.83
N LYS A 212 3.95 18.72 3.81
CA LYS A 212 5.33 19.21 3.63
C LYS A 212 6.11 18.37 2.62
N VAL A 213 6.00 17.04 2.70
CA VAL A 213 6.64 16.11 1.75
C VAL A 213 6.14 16.34 0.33
N ILE A 214 4.83 16.55 0.13
CA ILE A 214 4.26 16.83 -1.19
C ILE A 214 4.83 18.14 -1.75
N LEU A 215 4.86 19.21 -0.94
CA LEU A 215 5.46 20.48 -1.34
C LEU A 215 6.92 20.28 -1.80
N THR A 216 7.76 19.66 -0.99
CA THR A 216 9.19 19.51 -1.30
C THR A 216 9.46 18.53 -2.45
N THR A 217 8.60 17.52 -2.64
CA THR A 217 8.82 16.48 -3.66
C THR A 217 8.38 16.93 -5.04
N TYR A 218 7.26 17.66 -5.13
CA TYR A 218 6.60 17.94 -6.42
C TYR A 218 6.49 19.43 -6.77
N LEU A 219 6.51 20.34 -5.80
CA LEU A 219 6.20 21.75 -6.04
C LEU A 219 7.38 22.69 -5.79
N ALA A 220 8.41 22.23 -5.08
CA ALA A 220 9.63 22.99 -4.87
C ALA A 220 10.41 23.13 -6.19
N GLU A 221 10.91 24.33 -6.45
CA GLU A 221 11.65 24.65 -7.67
C GLU A 221 12.89 23.77 -7.83
N GLY A 222 13.05 23.16 -9.01
CA GLY A 222 14.21 22.32 -9.33
C GLY A 222 14.19 20.91 -8.73
N THR A 223 13.08 20.48 -8.12
CA THR A 223 12.93 19.08 -7.70
C THR A 223 12.84 18.15 -8.91
N ALA A 224 13.36 16.92 -8.76
CA ALA A 224 13.37 15.94 -9.85
C ALA A 224 11.97 15.52 -10.34
N ASN A 225 10.91 15.78 -9.56
CA ASN A 225 9.52 15.49 -9.91
C ASN A 225 8.68 16.78 -9.97
N GLU A 226 9.27 17.90 -10.40
CA GLU A 226 8.59 19.20 -10.41
C GLU A 226 7.33 19.18 -11.31
N VAL A 227 6.21 19.57 -10.72
CA VAL A 227 4.93 19.76 -11.41
C VAL A 227 4.73 21.24 -11.68
N PHE A 228 4.54 21.58 -12.95
CA PHE A 228 4.29 22.95 -13.35
C PHE A 228 2.85 23.36 -13.01
N LEU A 229 2.73 24.46 -12.25
CA LEU A 229 1.44 25.02 -11.81
C LEU A 229 1.24 26.44 -12.36
N PRO A 230 -0.02 26.93 -12.40
CA PRO A 230 -0.30 28.33 -12.70
C PRO A 230 0.39 29.28 -11.70
N PHE A 231 0.64 30.51 -12.15
CA PHE A 231 1.25 31.55 -11.32
C PHE A 231 0.45 31.77 -10.02
N GLY A 232 1.14 31.83 -8.88
CA GLY A 232 0.54 32.11 -7.58
C GLY A 232 0.12 30.87 -6.78
N VAL A 233 -0.20 29.75 -7.43
CA VAL A 233 -0.73 28.55 -6.74
C VAL A 233 0.28 27.98 -5.75
N ARG A 234 1.53 27.84 -6.18
CA ARG A 234 2.64 27.37 -5.32
C ARG A 234 2.81 28.27 -4.09
N GLN A 235 2.81 29.59 -4.28
CA GLN A 235 3.01 30.57 -3.21
C GLN A 235 1.89 30.52 -2.16
N VAL A 236 0.64 30.26 -2.58
CA VAL A 236 -0.49 30.06 -1.65
C VAL A 236 -0.27 28.81 -0.80
N ILE A 237 0.15 27.70 -1.41
CA ILE A 237 0.43 26.44 -0.69
C ILE A 237 1.58 26.63 0.31
N GLU A 238 2.68 27.25 -0.13
CA GLU A 238 3.84 27.54 0.73
C GLU A 238 3.46 28.38 1.94
N ARG A 239 2.68 29.45 1.73
CA ARG A 239 2.20 30.32 2.81
C ARG A 239 1.34 29.55 3.79
N ARG A 240 0.37 28.75 3.30
CA ARG A 240 -0.51 27.95 4.17
C ARG A 240 0.28 26.93 4.98
N ILE A 241 1.31 26.29 4.41
CA ILE A 241 2.19 25.38 5.14
C ILE A 241 3.00 26.13 6.20
N HIS A 242 3.55 27.31 5.86
CA HIS A 242 4.31 28.15 6.78
C HIS A 242 3.46 28.60 7.99
N ASP A 243 2.23 29.03 7.74
CA ASP A 243 1.27 29.48 8.76
C ASP A 243 0.60 28.32 9.51
N ASN A 244 1.02 27.08 9.26
CA ASN A 244 0.47 25.85 9.83
C ASN A 244 -1.05 25.68 9.58
N GLN A 245 -1.53 26.17 8.43
CA GLN A 245 -2.92 26.11 7.94
C GLN A 245 -3.12 24.94 6.97
N ILE A 246 -2.69 23.74 7.39
CA ILE A 246 -2.80 22.51 6.62
C ILE A 246 -4.16 21.84 6.93
N ASP A 247 -5.00 21.73 5.90
CA ASP A 247 -6.24 20.97 5.90
C ASP A 247 -6.44 20.27 4.55
N ILE A 248 -7.55 19.54 4.38
CA ILE A 248 -7.80 18.70 3.20
C ILE A 248 -7.86 19.49 1.88
N THR A 249 -8.05 20.81 1.95
CA THR A 249 -8.19 21.70 0.78
C THR A 249 -6.85 22.28 0.31
N LEU A 250 -5.76 21.98 1.01
CA LEU A 250 -4.44 22.61 0.77
C LEU A 250 -4.01 22.57 -0.71
N PHE A 251 -4.33 21.49 -1.42
CA PHE A 251 -3.89 21.26 -2.80
C PHE A 251 -5.02 21.34 -3.85
N ASP A 252 -6.19 21.89 -3.51
CA ASP A 252 -7.38 21.83 -4.38
C ASP A 252 -7.18 22.47 -5.75
N GLU A 253 -6.55 23.64 -5.80
CA GLU A 253 -6.27 24.34 -7.06
C GLU A 253 -5.18 23.61 -7.87
N ALA A 254 -4.14 23.11 -7.19
CA ALA A 254 -3.04 22.39 -7.82
C ALA A 254 -3.50 21.05 -8.43
N ILE A 255 -4.25 20.23 -7.69
CA ILE A 255 -4.74 18.95 -8.22
C ILE A 255 -5.71 19.16 -9.38
N LYS A 256 -6.59 20.17 -9.30
CA LYS A 256 -7.50 20.51 -10.40
C LYS A 256 -6.74 20.87 -11.68
N HIS A 257 -5.66 21.64 -11.56
CA HIS A 257 -4.80 21.97 -12.69
C HIS A 257 -4.15 20.72 -13.28
N VAL A 258 -3.55 19.87 -12.44
CA VAL A 258 -2.87 18.65 -12.88
C VAL A 258 -3.83 17.66 -13.54
N GLU A 259 -5.05 17.52 -13.02
CA GLU A 259 -6.10 16.72 -13.66
C GLU A 259 -6.47 17.27 -15.03
N GLN A 260 -6.53 18.58 -15.20
CA GLN A 260 -6.78 19.21 -16.50
C GLN A 260 -5.63 18.95 -17.49
N VAL A 261 -4.37 19.05 -17.04
CA VAL A 261 -3.19 18.74 -17.86
C VAL A 261 -3.24 17.29 -18.34
N LEU A 262 -3.43 16.34 -17.41
CA LEU A 262 -3.50 14.91 -17.73
C LEU A 262 -4.69 14.58 -18.64
N ARG A 263 -5.85 15.21 -18.42
CA ARG A 263 -7.09 14.98 -19.20
C ARG A 263 -6.97 15.49 -20.63
N ASN A 264 -6.35 16.66 -20.83
CA ASN A 264 -6.38 17.36 -22.11
C ASN A 264 -5.47 16.75 -23.17
N ASP A 265 -4.32 16.18 -22.77
CA ASP A 265 -3.37 15.60 -23.74
C ASP A 265 -2.98 14.14 -23.42
N PRO A 266 -2.31 13.82 -22.30
CA PRO A 266 -1.85 12.45 -22.06
C PRO A 266 -2.95 11.40 -22.06
N TYR A 267 -4.12 11.69 -21.48
CA TYR A 267 -5.25 10.78 -21.46
C TYR A 267 -5.78 10.47 -22.87
N VAL A 268 -5.94 11.51 -23.71
CA VAL A 268 -6.40 11.35 -25.10
C VAL A 268 -5.43 10.49 -25.90
N ARG A 269 -4.13 10.75 -25.75
CA ARG A 269 -3.07 9.99 -26.42
C ARG A 269 -2.93 8.57 -25.89
N PHE A 270 -3.12 8.35 -24.59
CA PHE A 270 -3.12 7.03 -23.98
C PHE A 270 -4.20 6.13 -24.60
N LEU A 271 -5.42 6.63 -24.77
CA LEU A 271 -6.52 5.87 -25.38
C LEU A 271 -6.29 5.51 -26.86
N GLN A 272 -5.36 6.18 -27.53
CA GLN A 272 -4.96 5.90 -28.91
C GLN A 272 -3.64 5.11 -28.99
N SER A 273 -2.99 4.88 -27.85
CA SER A 273 -1.68 4.24 -27.81
C SER A 273 -1.78 2.74 -28.01
N HIS A 274 -0.72 2.15 -28.57
CA HIS A 274 -0.56 0.68 -28.64
C HIS A 274 -0.75 0.03 -27.27
N GLN A 275 -0.25 0.66 -26.20
CA GLN A 275 -0.39 0.14 -24.85
C GLN A 275 -1.85 -0.15 -24.45
N TYR A 276 -2.78 0.76 -24.74
CA TYR A 276 -4.20 0.55 -24.41
C TYR A 276 -4.89 -0.39 -25.41
N ILE A 277 -4.61 -0.23 -26.71
CA ILE A 277 -5.25 -1.02 -27.77
C ILE A 277 -4.83 -2.50 -27.70
N ASP A 278 -3.55 -2.77 -27.45
CA ASP A 278 -3.02 -4.14 -27.32
C ASP A 278 -3.55 -4.79 -26.05
N LEU A 279 -3.68 -4.05 -24.94
CA LEU A 279 -4.33 -4.53 -23.72
C LEU A 279 -5.78 -4.95 -24.01
N LEU A 280 -6.59 -4.07 -24.63
CA LEU A 280 -7.98 -4.41 -24.97
C LEU A 280 -8.08 -5.67 -25.85
N SER A 281 -7.13 -5.85 -26.76
CA SER A 281 -7.07 -7.01 -27.65
C SER A 281 -6.70 -8.30 -26.92
N LYS A 282 -5.87 -8.21 -25.87
CA LYS A 282 -5.48 -9.32 -25.00
C LYS A 282 -6.59 -9.71 -24.01
N LEU A 283 -7.35 -8.74 -23.51
CA LEU A 283 -8.41 -8.99 -22.52
C LEU A 283 -9.55 -9.81 -23.15
N LYS A 284 -9.94 -10.89 -22.45
CA LYS A 284 -11.04 -11.75 -22.87
C LYS A 284 -12.36 -10.95 -22.83
N SER A 285 -13.16 -11.10 -23.89
CA SER A 285 -14.52 -10.56 -23.99
C SER A 285 -15.44 -11.12 -22.91
#